data_AF-A0A8H9F796-F1
#
_entry.id   AF-A0A8H9F796-F1
#
_cell.length_a   1.000
_cell.length_b   1.000
_cell.length_c   1.000
_cell.angle_alpha   90.00
_cell.angle_beta   90.00
_cell.angle_gamma   90.00
#
_symmetry.space_group_name_H-M   'P 1'
#
loop_
_entity.id
_entity.type
_entity.pdbx_description
1 polymer ?
#
loop_
_entity_poly.entity_id
_entity_poly.type
_entity_poly.pdbx_seq_one_letter_code
_entity_poly.pdbx_strand_id
1 'polypeptide(L)'
;MVLNKKNFDAVVVVEGKDDAIRLKQFFPGIETVETNGSAVSDSVLTQLKQLSKTRQIIVFTDPDFNGERIRRIVTNAVPNAKQAFITRKEGEPHKKGSLGVEHASKEALEKALSDLHEVAPKNSDLTKEEYRKLGLAGGTGSRKLREQVGIKLRVGYGNSKQFYNRLHTFGVSLDELKQAVEEAKNGK
;
A
#
# COMPACT_ATOMS: atom_id res chain seq x y z
N MET A 1 -15.61 6.01 6.04
CA MET A 1 -15.08 6.38 7.38
C MET A 1 -15.19 7.89 7.51
N VAL A 2 -15.99 8.42 8.43
CA VAL A 2 -15.99 9.87 8.66
C VAL A 2 -14.69 10.18 9.38
N LEU A 3 -13.73 10.81 8.69
CA LEU A 3 -12.47 11.32 9.25
C LEU A 3 -12.77 12.52 10.17
N ASN A 4 -13.65 12.33 11.15
CA ASN A 4 -14.09 13.39 12.02
C ASN A 4 -13.01 13.62 13.07
N LYS A 5 -12.63 14.89 13.24
CA LYS A 5 -11.54 15.46 14.05
C LYS A 5 -11.39 14.96 15.51
N LYS A 6 -12.21 14.03 16.01
CA LYS A 6 -12.23 13.65 17.43
C LYS A 6 -12.06 12.18 17.75
N ASN A 7 -12.22 11.22 16.83
CA ASN A 7 -12.00 9.80 17.14
C ASN A 7 -11.44 9.06 15.92
N PHE A 8 -10.12 8.95 15.83
CA PHE A 8 -9.49 7.90 15.03
C PHE A 8 -9.50 6.62 15.88
N ASP A 9 -10.48 5.75 15.66
CA ASP A 9 -10.50 4.40 16.25
C ASP A 9 -9.60 3.44 15.45
N ALA A 10 -8.45 3.95 15.04
CA ALA A 10 -7.46 3.23 14.27
C ALA A 10 -6.06 3.69 14.65
N VAL A 11 -5.12 2.74 14.65
CA VAL A 11 -3.70 2.99 14.84
C VAL A 11 -3.00 2.82 13.49
N VAL A 12 -2.27 3.84 13.07
CA VAL A 12 -1.57 3.85 11.77
C VAL A 12 -0.12 3.48 11.95
N VAL A 13 0.31 2.41 11.29
CA VAL A 13 1.70 1.95 11.28
C VAL A 13 2.44 2.65 10.15
N VAL A 14 3.52 3.34 10.49
CA VAL A 14 4.36 4.10 9.55
C VAL A 14 5.83 3.69 9.67
N GLU A 15 6.64 3.96 8.63
CA GLU A 15 8.05 3.59 8.61
C GLU A 15 8.90 4.47 9.53
N GLY A 16 8.70 5.78 9.44
CA GLY A 16 9.52 6.76 10.15
C GLY A 16 8.74 7.87 10.85
N LYS A 17 9.50 8.68 11.58
CA LYS A 17 9.00 9.82 12.34
C LYS A 17 8.42 10.92 11.45
N ASP A 18 9.01 11.14 10.28
CA ASP A 18 8.56 12.20 9.36
C ASP A 18 7.18 11.88 8.77
N ASP A 19 6.88 10.61 8.50
CA ASP A 19 5.54 10.14 8.13
C ASP A 19 4.53 10.40 9.25
N ALA A 20 4.90 10.08 10.51
CA ALA A 20 4.06 10.33 11.67
C ALA A 20 3.77 11.82 11.85
N ILE A 21 4.78 12.68 11.67
CA ILE A 21 4.63 14.14 11.72
C ILE A 21 3.69 14.60 10.62
N ARG A 22 3.87 14.12 9.39
CA ARG A 22 3.04 14.49 8.24
C ARG A 22 1.58 14.12 8.43
N LEU A 23 1.30 12.93 8.96
CA LEU A 23 -0.05 12.50 9.28
C LEU A 23 -0.65 13.36 10.40
N LYS A 24 0.07 13.58 11.50
CA LYS A 24 -0.42 14.39 12.64
C LYS A 24 -0.65 15.85 12.26
N GLN A 25 0.11 16.39 11.30
CA GLN A 25 -0.07 17.73 10.76
C GLN A 25 -1.50 17.92 10.20
N PHE A 26 -2.02 16.93 9.46
CA PHE A 26 -3.34 17.01 8.85
C PHE A 26 -4.45 16.34 9.67
N PHE A 27 -4.09 15.38 10.53
CA PHE A 27 -4.99 14.60 11.35
C PHE A 27 -4.51 14.61 12.82
N PRO A 28 -4.74 15.68 13.60
CA PRO A 28 -4.17 15.82 14.95
C PRO A 28 -4.54 14.72 15.96
N GLY A 29 -5.64 14.00 15.73
CA GLY A 29 -6.10 12.89 16.56
C GLY A 29 -5.63 11.50 16.10
N ILE A 30 -4.79 11.42 15.07
CA ILE A 30 -4.29 10.13 14.55
C ILE A 30 -3.24 9.56 15.48
N GLU A 31 -3.43 8.30 15.88
CA GLU A 31 -2.44 7.55 16.63
C GLU A 31 -1.52 6.81 15.65
N THR A 32 -0.21 6.90 15.87
CA THR A 32 0.80 6.31 14.99
C THR A 32 1.73 5.39 15.76
N VAL A 33 2.13 4.29 15.14
CA VAL A 33 3.21 3.41 15.60
C VAL A 33 4.30 3.41 14.54
N GLU A 34 5.51 3.80 14.93
CA GLU A 34 6.67 3.88 14.04
C GLU A 34 7.45 2.56 14.09
N THR A 35 7.83 2.01 12.93
CA THR A 35 8.65 0.79 12.88
C THR A 35 10.16 1.05 12.98
N ASN A 36 10.58 2.32 12.90
CA ASN A 36 11.98 2.76 12.90
C ASN A 36 12.82 2.09 11.80
N GLY A 37 12.24 2.02 10.60
CA GLY A 37 12.83 1.39 9.41
C GLY A 37 12.24 0.02 9.08
N SER A 38 12.91 -0.69 8.15
CA SER A 38 12.35 -1.91 7.52
C SER A 38 12.48 -3.20 8.32
N ALA A 39 13.22 -3.17 9.44
CA ALA A 39 13.33 -4.28 10.39
C ALA A 39 12.35 -4.05 11.55
N VAL A 40 11.10 -4.45 11.37
CA VAL A 40 10.07 -4.34 12.40
C VAL A 40 10.44 -5.25 13.59
N SER A 41 10.60 -4.67 14.78
CA SER A 41 10.97 -5.42 15.98
C SER A 41 9.83 -6.29 16.51
N ASP A 42 10.17 -7.36 17.23
CA ASP A 42 9.18 -8.22 17.89
C ASP A 42 8.35 -7.47 18.93
N SER A 43 8.93 -6.45 19.58
CA SER A 43 8.21 -5.58 20.52
C SER A 43 7.11 -4.79 19.82
N VAL A 44 7.41 -4.19 18.66
CA VAL A 44 6.41 -3.47 17.83
C VAL A 44 5.34 -4.44 17.36
N LEU A 45 5.71 -5.64 16.88
CA LEU A 45 4.75 -6.65 16.46
C LEU A 45 3.83 -7.10 17.60
N THR A 46 4.37 -7.28 18.80
CA THR A 46 3.60 -7.64 20.00
C THR A 46 2.63 -6.54 20.39
N GLN A 47 3.08 -5.28 20.34
CA GLN A 47 2.23 -4.11 20.58
C GLN A 47 1.08 -4.05 19.56
N LEU A 48 1.37 -4.21 18.27
CA LEU A 48 0.37 -4.17 17.20
C LEU A 48 -0.66 -5.29 17.34
N LYS A 49 -0.24 -6.51 17.73
CA LYS A 49 -1.15 -7.64 18.02
C LYS A 49 -2.08 -7.39 19.21
N GLN A 50 -1.63 -6.63 20.22
CA GLN A 50 -2.50 -6.25 21.34
C GLN A 50 -3.50 -5.17 20.91
N LEU A 51 -3.02 -4.14 20.22
CA LEU A 51 -3.87 -3.05 19.73
C LEU A 51 -4.93 -3.55 18.75
N SER A 52 -4.61 -4.54 17.90
CA SER A 52 -5.54 -5.09 16.91
C SER A 52 -6.75 -5.81 17.49
N LYS A 53 -6.77 -6.10 18.81
CA LYS A 53 -7.90 -6.73 19.49
C LYS A 53 -9.04 -5.74 19.78
N THR A 54 -8.70 -4.46 19.97
CA THR A 54 -9.66 -3.43 20.37
C THR A 54 -9.80 -2.32 19.34
N ARG A 55 -8.79 -2.15 18.47
CA ARG A 55 -8.69 -1.05 17.51
C ARG A 55 -8.33 -1.57 16.13
N GLN A 56 -8.69 -0.81 15.11
CA GLN A 56 -8.29 -1.11 13.74
C GLN A 56 -6.80 -0.78 13.53
N ILE A 57 -6.04 -1.69 12.93
CA ILE A 57 -4.66 -1.40 12.51
C ILE A 57 -4.67 -1.03 11.03
N ILE A 58 -4.03 0.06 10.67
CA ILE A 58 -3.85 0.50 9.28
C ILE A 58 -2.36 0.57 8.98
N VAL A 59 -1.89 -0.18 8.00
CA VAL A 59 -0.51 -0.08 7.53
C VAL A 59 -0.41 0.96 6.44
N PHE A 60 0.37 2.00 6.68
CA PHE A 60 0.57 3.11 5.75
C PHE A 60 2.06 3.45 5.61
N THR A 61 2.70 2.78 4.66
CA THR A 61 4.14 2.89 4.41
C THR A 61 4.42 3.40 3.00
N ASP A 62 5.68 3.73 2.75
CA ASP A 62 6.16 4.25 1.47
C ASP A 62 5.91 3.29 0.29
N PRO A 63 5.69 3.82 -0.93
CA PRO A 63 5.50 3.03 -2.15
C PRO A 63 6.85 2.55 -2.74
N ASP A 64 7.71 2.01 -1.89
CA ASP A 64 9.07 1.57 -2.18
C ASP A 64 9.32 0.10 -1.77
N PHE A 65 10.58 -0.36 -1.71
CA PHE A 65 10.87 -1.73 -1.31
C PHE A 65 10.78 -1.95 0.21
N ASN A 66 11.17 -0.95 1.01
CA ASN A 66 11.22 -1.05 2.47
C ASN A 66 9.81 -1.01 3.06
N GLY A 67 8.97 -0.09 2.58
CA GLY A 67 7.57 0.00 2.98
C GLY A 67 6.82 -1.31 2.72
N GLU A 68 7.04 -1.95 1.58
CA GLU A 68 6.44 -3.27 1.29
C GLU A 68 6.91 -4.39 2.22
N ARG A 69 8.19 -4.35 2.61
CA ARG A 69 8.74 -5.32 3.55
C ARG A 69 8.08 -5.16 4.91
N ILE A 70 7.96 -3.93 5.41
CA ILE A 70 7.24 -3.61 6.66
C ILE A 70 5.80 -4.10 6.56
N ARG A 71 5.12 -3.75 5.47
CA ARG A 71 3.74 -4.10 5.18
C ARG A 71 3.51 -5.60 5.28
N ARG A 72 4.33 -6.42 4.62
CA ARG A 72 4.26 -7.88 4.71
C ARG A 72 4.50 -8.41 6.12
N ILE A 73 5.49 -7.86 6.84
CA ILE A 73 5.82 -8.31 8.20
C ILE A 73 4.63 -8.03 9.14
N VAL A 74 4.07 -6.83 9.07
CA VAL A 74 2.94 -6.42 9.91
C VAL A 74 1.66 -7.18 9.58
N THR A 75 1.32 -7.34 8.30
CA THR A 75 0.09 -8.06 7.91
C THR A 75 0.16 -9.55 8.19
N ASN A 76 1.35 -10.16 8.15
CA ASN A 76 1.53 -11.54 8.61
C ASN A 76 1.32 -11.67 10.12
N ALA A 77 1.75 -10.67 10.90
CA ALA A 77 1.59 -10.67 12.36
C ALA A 77 0.17 -10.29 12.80
N VAL A 78 -0.50 -9.43 12.03
CA VAL A 78 -1.84 -8.89 12.28
C VAL A 78 -2.66 -9.03 10.99
N PRO A 79 -3.26 -10.22 10.72
CA PRO A 79 -3.96 -10.49 9.47
C PRO A 79 -5.18 -9.60 9.19
N ASN A 80 -5.81 -9.06 10.25
CA ASN A 80 -6.93 -8.13 10.14
C ASN A 80 -6.49 -6.67 9.92
N ALA A 81 -5.17 -6.40 9.78
CA ALA A 81 -4.69 -5.06 9.48
C ALA A 81 -5.16 -4.62 8.09
N LYS A 82 -5.76 -3.43 8.03
CA LYS A 82 -6.08 -2.75 6.78
C LYS A 82 -4.86 -2.06 6.21
N GLN A 83 -4.94 -1.69 4.95
CA GLN A 83 -3.82 -1.10 4.24
C GLN A 83 -4.22 0.16 3.48
N ALA A 84 -3.43 1.22 3.66
CA ALA A 84 -3.52 2.46 2.90
C ALA A 84 -2.32 2.60 1.95
N PHE A 85 -2.56 3.19 0.79
CA PHE A 85 -1.56 3.37 -0.26
C PHE A 85 -1.58 4.77 -0.83
N ILE A 86 -0.38 5.27 -1.13
CA ILE A 86 -0.18 6.40 -2.03
C ILE A 86 0.57 5.91 -3.27
N THR A 87 0.34 6.58 -4.39
CA THR A 87 1.10 6.34 -5.61
C THR A 87 2.52 6.89 -5.47
N ARG A 88 3.43 6.43 -6.33
CA ARG A 88 4.80 6.99 -6.39
C ARG A 88 4.77 8.50 -6.64
N LYS A 89 3.89 8.97 -7.54
CA LYS A 89 3.76 10.40 -7.82
C LYS A 89 3.29 11.20 -6.61
N GLU A 90 2.41 10.63 -5.79
CA GLU A 90 1.93 11.28 -4.56
C GLU A 90 2.98 11.30 -3.45
N GLY A 91 3.93 10.35 -3.43
CA GLY A 91 5.06 10.34 -2.49
C GLY A 91 6.32 11.04 -3.01
N GLU A 92 6.30 11.62 -4.21
CA GLU A 92 7.47 12.26 -4.79
C GLU A 92 7.81 13.57 -4.06
N PRO A 93 9.07 13.78 -3.69
CA PRO A 93 9.48 15.02 -3.03
C PRO A 93 9.38 16.20 -3.98
N HIS A 94 8.93 17.35 -3.49
CA HIS A 94 8.95 18.60 -4.25
C HIS A 94 10.36 19.15 -4.51
N LYS A 95 11.38 18.63 -3.79
CA LYS A 95 12.81 18.96 -3.94
C LYS A 95 13.63 17.66 -3.94
N LYS A 96 14.94 17.72 -3.69
CA LYS A 96 15.74 16.50 -3.44
C LYS A 96 15.21 15.79 -2.19
N GLY A 97 14.99 14.49 -2.30
CA GLY A 97 14.51 13.62 -1.22
C GLY A 97 14.27 12.19 -1.72
N SER A 98 13.95 11.29 -0.81
CA SER A 98 13.42 9.96 -1.12
C SER A 98 11.92 10.04 -1.40
N LEU A 99 11.37 8.95 -1.94
CA LEU A 99 9.93 8.78 -2.09
C LEU A 99 9.34 8.42 -0.73
N GLY A 100 8.28 9.11 -0.27
CA GLY A 100 7.68 8.76 1.02
C GLY A 100 6.34 9.43 1.36
N VAL A 101 5.68 8.89 2.38
CA VAL A 101 4.39 9.41 2.89
C VAL A 101 4.55 10.82 3.44
N GLU A 102 5.72 11.14 3.99
CA GLU A 102 6.11 12.50 4.39
C GLU A 102 5.92 13.59 3.32
N HIS A 103 5.91 13.23 2.03
CA HIS A 103 5.74 14.17 0.92
C HIS A 103 4.31 14.27 0.39
N ALA A 104 3.42 13.37 0.79
CA ALA A 104 2.06 13.33 0.30
C ALA A 104 1.26 14.59 0.65
N SER A 105 0.39 15.03 -0.26
CA SER A 105 -0.54 16.12 -0.01
C SER A 105 -1.66 15.67 0.94
N LYS A 106 -2.36 16.64 1.54
CA LYS A 106 -3.49 16.34 2.42
C LYS A 106 -4.55 15.50 1.69
N GLU A 107 -4.85 15.86 0.45
CA GLU A 107 -5.87 15.20 -0.38
C GLU A 107 -5.47 13.75 -0.69
N ALA A 108 -4.18 13.50 -0.96
CA ALA A 108 -3.67 12.16 -1.19
C ALA A 108 -3.79 11.29 0.08
N LEU A 109 -3.49 11.86 1.26
CA LEU A 109 -3.62 11.16 2.53
C LEU A 109 -5.08 10.88 2.90
N GLU A 110 -6.00 11.84 2.71
CA GLU A 110 -7.44 11.65 2.93
C GLU A 110 -8.01 10.55 2.02
N LYS A 111 -7.58 10.55 0.75
CA LYS A 111 -7.95 9.50 -0.21
C LYS A 111 -7.40 8.14 0.20
N ALA A 112 -6.14 8.06 0.60
CA ALA A 112 -5.51 6.80 1.03
C ALA A 112 -6.17 6.23 2.29
N LEU A 113 -6.52 7.08 3.26
CA LEU A 113 -7.17 6.66 4.51
C LEU A 113 -8.67 6.40 4.37
N SER A 114 -9.31 6.84 3.29
CA SER A 114 -10.72 6.52 2.98
C SER A 114 -10.87 5.25 2.14
N ASP A 115 -9.87 4.89 1.34
CA ASP A 115 -9.82 3.69 0.50
C ASP A 115 -8.93 2.60 1.13
N LEU A 116 -9.38 2.07 2.27
CA LEU A 116 -8.64 1.05 3.02
C LEU A 116 -8.85 -0.34 2.42
N HIS A 117 -7.75 -0.98 2.04
CA HIS A 117 -7.77 -2.34 1.52
C HIS A 117 -7.70 -3.36 2.66
N GLU A 118 -8.57 -4.36 2.63
CA GLU A 118 -8.51 -5.50 3.53
C GLU A 118 -7.67 -6.61 2.89
N VAL A 119 -6.72 -7.17 3.65
CA VAL A 119 -6.04 -8.41 3.28
C VAL A 119 -6.93 -9.59 3.65
N ALA A 120 -8.11 -9.67 3.06
CA ALA A 120 -8.70 -10.98 2.93
C ALA A 120 -7.80 -11.74 1.94
N PRO A 121 -7.37 -12.97 2.24
CA PRO A 121 -6.85 -13.86 1.20
C PRO A 121 -8.02 -14.16 0.26
N LYS A 122 -8.29 -13.24 -0.66
CA LYS A 122 -9.02 -13.57 -1.87
C LYS A 122 -8.08 -14.45 -2.65
N ASN A 123 -8.46 -15.70 -2.84
CA ASN A 123 -7.78 -16.56 -3.79
C ASN A 123 -7.93 -15.88 -5.16
N SER A 124 -6.85 -15.26 -5.61
CA SER A 124 -6.77 -14.75 -6.96
C SER A 124 -6.74 -15.96 -7.91
N ASP A 125 -7.63 -15.96 -8.89
CA ASP A 125 -7.68 -16.94 -9.98
C ASP A 125 -6.58 -16.72 -11.04
N LEU A 126 -5.69 -15.74 -10.82
CA LEU A 126 -4.57 -15.43 -11.70
C LEU A 126 -3.54 -16.55 -11.75
N THR A 127 -3.28 -17.01 -12.97
CA THR A 127 -2.18 -17.92 -13.27
C THR A 127 -0.98 -17.16 -13.85
N LYS A 128 0.22 -17.75 -13.72
CA LYS A 128 1.45 -17.21 -14.36
C LYS A 128 1.34 -17.19 -15.89
N GLU A 129 0.54 -18.07 -16.47
CA GLU A 129 0.32 -18.13 -17.91
C GLU A 129 -0.48 -16.92 -18.39
N GLU A 130 -1.62 -16.64 -17.75
CA GLU A 130 -2.45 -15.45 -18.05
C GLU A 130 -1.67 -14.15 -17.83
N TYR A 131 -0.92 -14.07 -16.73
CA TYR A 131 -0.03 -12.93 -16.45
C TYR A 131 0.99 -12.67 -17.57
N ARG A 132 1.55 -13.72 -18.17
CA ARG A 132 2.44 -13.61 -19.34
C ARG A 132 1.68 -13.21 -20.60
N LYS A 133 0.53 -13.83 -20.89
CA LYS A 133 -0.31 -13.52 -22.06
C LYS A 133 -0.76 -12.06 -22.09
N LEU A 134 -1.05 -11.48 -20.93
CA LEU A 134 -1.41 -10.07 -20.80
C LEU A 134 -0.25 -9.10 -21.10
N GLY A 135 0.98 -9.60 -21.23
CA GLY A 135 2.16 -8.82 -21.56
C GLY A 135 2.84 -8.19 -20.35
N LEU A 136 2.55 -8.65 -19.13
CA LEU A 136 3.12 -8.12 -17.89
C LEU A 136 4.49 -8.74 -17.54
N ALA A 137 5.00 -9.67 -18.37
CA ALA A 137 6.29 -10.33 -18.21
C ALA A 137 7.00 -10.54 -19.56
N GLY A 138 8.34 -10.44 -19.57
CA GLY A 138 9.19 -10.87 -20.70
C GLY A 138 9.24 -9.95 -21.93
N GLY A 139 8.32 -9.00 -22.09
CA GLY A 139 8.28 -8.08 -23.23
C GLY A 139 8.93 -6.72 -22.97
N THR A 140 9.36 -6.03 -24.03
CA THR A 140 9.95 -4.67 -23.98
C THR A 140 8.99 -3.63 -23.39
N GLY A 141 7.68 -3.78 -23.63
CA GLY A 141 6.62 -2.91 -23.07
C GLY A 141 6.16 -3.28 -21.66
N SER A 142 6.58 -4.43 -21.11
CA SER A 142 6.00 -4.97 -19.87
C SER A 142 6.25 -4.07 -18.66
N ARG A 143 7.37 -3.34 -18.62
CA ARG A 143 7.65 -2.41 -17.52
C ARG A 143 6.62 -1.30 -17.44
N LYS A 144 6.42 -0.57 -18.56
CA LYS A 144 5.49 0.55 -18.63
C LYS A 144 4.06 0.11 -18.37
N LEU A 145 3.68 -1.07 -18.90
CA LEU A 145 2.35 -1.63 -18.64
C LEU A 145 2.13 -1.94 -17.15
N ARG A 146 3.11 -2.55 -16.46
CA ARG A 146 3.01 -2.79 -15.00
C ARG A 146 2.90 -1.50 -14.20
N GLU A 147 3.62 -0.44 -14.60
CA GLU A 147 3.50 0.88 -13.95
C GLU A 147 2.07 1.43 -14.08
N GLN A 148 1.49 1.43 -15.28
CA GLN A 148 0.13 1.93 -15.51
C GLN A 148 -0.95 1.07 -14.81
N VAL A 149 -0.89 -0.24 -14.98
CA VAL A 149 -1.82 -1.19 -14.34
C VAL A 149 -1.69 -1.12 -12.83
N GLY A 150 -0.47 -1.01 -12.31
CA GLY A 150 -0.20 -0.89 -10.88
C GLY A 150 -0.78 0.38 -10.25
N ILE A 151 -0.75 1.50 -10.97
CA ILE A 151 -1.43 2.74 -10.56
C ILE A 151 -2.94 2.55 -10.55
N LYS A 152 -3.49 1.99 -11.64
CA LYS A 152 -4.94 1.84 -11.83
C LYS A 152 -5.58 0.93 -10.78
N LEU A 153 -4.95 -0.23 -10.53
CA LEU A 153 -5.37 -1.18 -9.50
C LEU A 153 -4.91 -0.80 -8.09
N ARG A 154 -4.13 0.28 -7.93
CA ARG A 154 -3.53 0.73 -6.66
C ARG A 154 -2.71 -0.34 -5.94
N VAL A 155 -2.16 -1.30 -6.69
CA VAL A 155 -1.32 -2.40 -6.14
C VAL A 155 0.17 -2.05 -6.09
N GLY A 156 0.54 -0.86 -6.56
CA GLY A 156 1.92 -0.38 -6.63
C GLY A 156 2.71 -0.97 -7.80
N TYR A 157 4.01 -0.66 -7.86
CA TYR A 157 4.92 -1.14 -8.90
C TYR A 157 5.78 -2.30 -8.39
N GLY A 158 6.26 -3.14 -9.32
CA GLY A 158 7.30 -4.11 -9.04
C GLY A 158 7.93 -4.66 -10.32
N ASN A 159 9.06 -5.35 -10.14
CA ASN A 159 9.55 -6.23 -11.21
C ASN A 159 8.51 -7.34 -11.49
N SER A 160 8.65 -8.05 -12.61
CA SER A 160 7.62 -8.99 -13.07
C SER A 160 7.16 -10.00 -11.99
N LYS A 161 8.09 -10.55 -11.20
CA LYS A 161 7.79 -11.49 -10.12
C LYS A 161 7.09 -10.82 -8.94
N GLN A 162 7.60 -9.66 -8.52
CA GLN A 162 7.03 -8.91 -7.39
C GLN A 162 5.63 -8.38 -7.72
N PHE A 163 5.40 -7.88 -8.93
CA PHE A 163 4.11 -7.38 -9.35
C PHE A 163 3.07 -8.51 -9.41
N TYR A 164 3.43 -9.70 -9.91
CA TYR A 164 2.56 -10.88 -9.84
C TYR A 164 2.17 -11.23 -8.39
N ASN A 165 3.15 -11.27 -7.48
CA ASN A 165 2.88 -11.55 -6.07
C ASN A 165 2.00 -10.47 -5.43
N ARG A 166 2.18 -9.19 -5.80
CA ARG A 166 1.31 -8.11 -5.35
C ARG A 166 -0.13 -8.37 -5.78
N LEU A 167 -0.38 -8.63 -7.07
CA LEU A 167 -1.75 -8.92 -7.55
C LEU A 167 -2.44 -10.02 -6.71
N HIS A 168 -1.70 -11.07 -6.35
CA HIS A 168 -2.17 -12.11 -5.42
C HIS A 168 -2.43 -11.60 -4.00
N THR A 169 -1.49 -10.86 -3.40
CA THR A 169 -1.64 -10.25 -2.07
C THR A 169 -2.85 -9.32 -1.98
N PHE A 170 -3.12 -8.57 -3.05
CA PHE A 170 -4.25 -7.66 -3.15
C PHE A 170 -5.55 -8.36 -3.57
N GLY A 171 -5.50 -9.66 -3.85
CA GLY A 171 -6.69 -10.41 -4.23
C GLY A 171 -7.29 -9.99 -5.57
N VAL A 172 -6.48 -9.43 -6.47
CA VAL A 172 -6.92 -9.00 -7.80
C VAL A 172 -7.32 -10.22 -8.60
N SER A 173 -8.55 -10.24 -9.12
CA SER A 173 -9.03 -11.28 -10.02
C SER A 173 -8.45 -11.14 -11.43
N LEU A 174 -8.51 -12.23 -12.21
CA LEU A 174 -8.11 -12.21 -13.61
C LEU A 174 -8.90 -11.16 -14.42
N ASP A 175 -10.19 -11.01 -14.15
CA ASP A 175 -11.06 -10.06 -14.86
C ASP A 175 -10.72 -8.61 -14.53
N GLU A 176 -10.51 -8.29 -13.24
CA GLU A 176 -10.02 -6.96 -12.83
C GLU A 176 -8.68 -6.63 -13.50
N LEU A 177 -7.77 -7.60 -13.58
CA LEU A 177 -6.48 -7.39 -14.23
C LEU A 177 -6.63 -7.18 -15.74
N LYS A 178 -7.48 -7.98 -16.42
CA LYS A 178 -7.75 -7.83 -17.86
C LYS A 178 -8.28 -6.43 -18.17
N GLN A 179 -9.26 -5.98 -17.40
CA GLN A 179 -9.83 -4.64 -17.56
C GLN A 179 -8.76 -3.56 -17.38
N ALA A 180 -7.97 -3.63 -16.31
CA ALA A 180 -6.91 -2.66 -16.06
C ALA A 180 -5.84 -2.64 -17.16
N VAL A 181 -5.49 -3.81 -17.72
CA VAL A 181 -4.55 -3.94 -18.85
C VAL A 181 -5.12 -3.33 -20.12
N GLU A 182 -6.39 -3.57 -20.42
CA GLU A 182 -7.06 -3.00 -21.59
C GLU A 182 -7.12 -1.47 -21.50
N GLU A 183 -7.53 -0.94 -20.36
CA GLU A 183 -7.60 0.51 -20.12
C GLU A 183 -6.21 1.15 -20.21
N ALA A 184 -5.18 0.52 -19.64
CA ALA A 184 -3.79 0.99 -19.73
C ALA A 184 -3.26 1.02 -21.18
N LYS A 185 -3.58 0.01 -21.99
CA LYS A 185 -3.20 -0.05 -23.42
C LYS A 185 -3.93 1.00 -24.25
N ASN A 186 -5.18 1.29 -23.91
CA ASN A 186 -6.03 2.26 -24.62
C ASN A 186 -5.82 3.71 -24.15
N GLY A 187 -4.92 3.95 -23.18
CA GLY A 187 -4.57 5.29 -22.70
C GLY A 187 -5.68 5.98 -21.89
N LYS A 188 -6.57 5.21 -21.26
CA LYS A 188 -7.69 5.71 -20.44
C LYS A 188 -7.46 5.58 -18.94
#